data_AF-A0A6N9EIJ4-F1
#
_entry.id   AF-A0A6N9EIJ4-F1
#
_cell.length_a   1.000
_cell.length_b   1.000
_cell.length_c   1.000
_cell.angle_alpha   90.00
_cell.angle_beta   90.00
_cell.angle_gamma   90.00
#
_symmetry.space_group_name_H-M   'P 1'
#
loop_
_entity.id
_entity.type
_entity.pdbx_description
1 polymer ?
#
loop_
_entity_poly.entity_id
_entity_poly.type
_entity_poly.pdbx_seq_one_letter_code
_entity_poly.pdbx_strand_id
1 'polypeptide(L)'
;MSDWEVDFYSRPLLDPDGRKRWELLVCDTPAVGTPPEKGFRFCKDCPADQVNSLWLGAALAQALDAAAGGHGRPQRLRCWRQAMVSMVQRASEPLGLAVVPSRRCYALIDWLQERQRTVYPQQDGYLAGPRAAPVPTAPAPAKPLPDAARGDAWEWASLPLTSLREAGGWPADFSGLIPVPARIASGASGATIPGVRLFAGDRALAVAGWVAGLEPLKFTVSDNCLLLEAGLDQRWLLGRLDPGEAKAAAATFAESCQSTAGLQFLSVQNTSQTRHFAGFWLLRDQVLP
;
A
#
# COMPACT_ATOMS: atom_id res chain seq x y z
N MET A 1 -2.35 6.24 -16.95
CA MET A 1 -3.47 5.37 -16.49
C MET A 1 -3.06 4.88 -15.10
N SER A 2 -3.92 5.01 -14.11
CA SER A 2 -3.65 4.56 -12.74
C SER A 2 -4.16 3.13 -12.54
N ASP A 3 -3.59 2.41 -11.58
CA ASP A 3 -4.25 1.23 -11.02
C ASP A 3 -5.42 1.69 -10.12
N TRP A 4 -6.37 0.80 -9.84
CA TRP A 4 -7.38 1.02 -8.80
C TRP A 4 -7.11 0.17 -7.57
N GLU A 5 -7.59 0.61 -6.42
CA GLU A 5 -7.53 -0.08 -5.14
C GLU A 5 -8.96 -0.50 -4.77
N VAL A 6 -9.15 -1.78 -4.40
CA VAL A 6 -10.48 -2.38 -4.21
C VAL A 6 -10.59 -3.09 -2.87
N ASP A 7 -11.68 -2.80 -2.14
CA ASP A 7 -12.08 -3.46 -0.90
C ASP A 7 -13.55 -3.85 -0.98
N PHE A 8 -13.83 -5.15 -0.92
CA PHE A 8 -15.19 -5.68 -0.81
C PHE A 8 -15.30 -6.49 0.47
N TYR A 9 -15.93 -5.94 1.50
CA TYR A 9 -15.96 -6.60 2.82
C TYR A 9 -17.13 -6.11 3.69
N SER A 10 -17.47 -6.89 4.72
CA SER A 10 -18.45 -6.47 5.73
C SER A 10 -17.98 -5.23 6.50
N ARG A 11 -18.93 -4.38 6.89
CA ARG A 11 -18.73 -3.15 7.67
C ARG A 11 -19.24 -3.32 9.10
N PRO A 12 -18.85 -2.45 10.06
CA PRO A 12 -19.39 -2.46 11.44
C PRO A 12 -20.83 -1.94 11.48
N LEU A 13 -21.68 -2.43 10.60
CA LEU A 13 -23.00 -1.94 10.31
C LEU A 13 -23.92 -3.14 10.10
N LEU A 14 -25.10 -3.09 10.70
CA LEU A 14 -26.18 -4.01 10.41
C LEU A 14 -27.10 -3.45 9.33
N ASP A 15 -27.69 -4.33 8.53
CA ASP A 15 -28.83 -4.02 7.68
C ASP A 15 -30.14 -4.09 8.50
N PRO A 16 -31.30 -3.69 7.94
CA PRO A 16 -32.59 -3.75 8.65
C PRO A 16 -32.98 -5.15 9.14
N ASP A 17 -32.44 -6.21 8.53
CA ASP A 17 -32.66 -7.61 8.90
C ASP A 17 -31.67 -8.10 9.97
N GLY A 18 -30.81 -7.22 10.50
CA GLY A 18 -29.83 -7.52 11.54
C GLY A 18 -28.60 -8.28 11.05
N ARG A 19 -28.36 -8.38 9.74
CA ARG A 19 -27.16 -9.01 9.15
C ARG A 19 -26.06 -7.98 8.94
N LYS A 20 -24.80 -8.43 8.89
CA LYS A 20 -23.68 -7.55 8.58
C LYS A 20 -23.83 -6.99 7.17
N ARG A 21 -23.82 -5.67 7.04
CA ARG A 21 -23.83 -4.98 5.75
C ARG A 21 -22.46 -5.10 5.08
N TRP A 22 -22.49 -5.43 3.79
CA TRP A 22 -21.31 -5.46 2.94
C TRP A 22 -21.24 -4.20 2.09
N GLU A 23 -20.03 -3.83 1.70
CA GLU A 23 -19.81 -2.64 0.87
C GLU A 23 -18.61 -2.89 -0.04
N LEU A 24 -18.73 -2.44 -1.29
CA LEU A 24 -17.63 -2.30 -2.23
C LEU A 24 -17.12 -0.86 -2.17
N LEU A 25 -15.83 -0.70 -1.92
CA LEU A 25 -15.09 0.55 -2.09
C LEU A 25 -14.06 0.38 -3.19
N VAL A 26 -14.00 1.35 -4.10
CA VAL A 26 -13.03 1.44 -5.19
C VAL A 26 -12.51 2.86 -5.24
N CYS A 27 -11.19 3.04 -5.30
CA CYS A 27 -10.60 4.33 -5.64
C CYS A 27 -9.44 4.16 -6.62
N ASP A 28 -9.06 5.23 -7.32
CA ASP A 28 -7.81 5.21 -8.07
C ASP A 28 -6.60 5.30 -7.14
N THR A 29 -5.48 4.69 -7.54
CA THR A 29 -4.20 4.94 -6.88
C THR A 29 -3.77 6.37 -7.22
N PRO A 30 -3.65 7.26 -6.23
CA PRO A 30 -3.42 8.67 -6.48
C PRO A 30 -2.01 8.95 -7.00
N ALA A 31 -1.91 9.82 -7.99
CA ALA A 31 -0.63 10.33 -8.47
C ALA A 31 0.00 11.28 -7.44
N VAL A 32 1.32 11.42 -7.48
CA VAL A 32 2.06 12.38 -6.66
C VAL A 32 1.51 13.80 -6.90
N GLY A 33 1.35 14.56 -5.83
CA GLY A 33 0.82 15.93 -5.89
C GLY A 33 -0.70 16.01 -6.07
N THR A 34 -1.39 14.88 -6.27
CA THR A 34 -2.86 14.84 -6.29
C THR A 34 -3.37 14.36 -4.93
N PRO A 35 -4.17 15.16 -4.21
CA PRO A 35 -4.79 14.72 -2.98
C PRO A 35 -5.74 13.52 -3.24
N PRO A 36 -5.67 12.43 -2.46
CA PRO A 36 -6.49 11.24 -2.68
C PRO A 36 -8.01 11.47 -2.65
N GLU A 37 -8.46 12.55 -2.01
CA GLU A 37 -9.87 12.96 -1.95
C GLU A 37 -10.38 13.58 -3.25
N LYS A 38 -9.49 14.04 -4.13
CA LYS A 38 -9.83 14.56 -5.46
C LYS A 38 -9.78 13.48 -6.55
N GLY A 39 -9.35 12.28 -6.21
CA GLY A 39 -9.32 11.12 -7.09
C GLY A 39 -10.69 10.49 -7.29
N PHE A 40 -10.74 9.46 -8.14
CA PHE A 40 -11.95 8.66 -8.34
C PHE A 40 -12.26 7.88 -7.05
N ARG A 41 -13.52 7.94 -6.60
CA ARG A 41 -14.03 7.12 -5.49
C ARG A 41 -15.42 6.60 -5.85
N PHE A 42 -15.60 5.30 -5.73
CA PHE A 42 -16.87 4.61 -5.93
C PHE A 42 -17.18 3.75 -4.71
N CYS A 43 -18.44 3.82 -4.26
CA CYS A 43 -18.92 3.13 -3.07
C CYS A 43 -20.28 2.52 -3.37
N LYS A 44 -20.47 1.25 -3.04
CA LYS A 44 -21.76 0.57 -3.24
C LYS A 44 -22.05 -0.44 -2.14
N ASP A 45 -23.21 -0.28 -1.50
CA ASP A 45 -23.71 -1.22 -0.51
C ASP A 45 -24.15 -2.53 -1.17
N CYS A 46 -23.81 -3.65 -0.53
CA CYS A 46 -24.17 -5.00 -0.95
C CYS A 46 -25.03 -5.66 0.13
N PRO A 47 -26.24 -6.14 -0.21
CA PRO A 47 -27.02 -7.02 0.66
C PRO A 47 -26.24 -8.27 1.04
N ALA A 48 -26.40 -8.74 2.28
CA ALA A 48 -25.61 -9.85 2.82
C ALA A 48 -25.84 -11.19 2.08
N ASP A 49 -27.01 -11.38 1.48
CA ASP A 49 -27.39 -12.54 0.68
C ASP A 49 -26.90 -12.48 -0.78
N GLN A 50 -26.38 -11.32 -1.22
CA GLN A 50 -25.88 -11.11 -2.58
C GLN A 50 -24.34 -11.06 -2.66
N VAL A 51 -23.64 -11.40 -1.58
CA VAL A 51 -22.17 -11.39 -1.51
C VAL A 51 -21.61 -12.54 -2.35
N ASN A 52 -21.36 -12.27 -3.63
CA ASN A 52 -20.79 -13.21 -4.59
C ASN A 52 -20.07 -12.48 -5.73
N SER A 53 -19.36 -13.24 -6.57
CA SER A 53 -18.58 -12.67 -7.68
C SER A 53 -19.44 -12.07 -8.79
N LEU A 54 -20.68 -12.52 -8.97
CA LEU A 54 -21.59 -11.97 -10.00
C LEU A 54 -22.03 -10.55 -9.61
N TRP A 55 -22.46 -10.35 -8.37
CA TRP A 55 -22.80 -9.02 -7.86
C TRP A 55 -21.60 -8.09 -7.90
N LEU A 56 -20.43 -8.57 -7.45
CA LEU A 56 -19.20 -7.79 -7.45
C LEU A 56 -18.78 -7.39 -8.88
N GLY A 57 -18.88 -8.30 -9.85
CA GLY A 57 -18.57 -8.00 -11.25
C GLY A 57 -19.48 -6.92 -11.83
N ALA A 58 -20.79 -7.00 -11.56
CA ALA A 58 -21.74 -5.96 -11.98
C ALA A 58 -21.47 -4.61 -11.29
N ALA A 59 -21.07 -4.61 -10.01
CA ALA A 59 -20.71 -3.40 -9.30
C ALA A 59 -19.40 -2.77 -9.80
N LEU A 60 -18.40 -3.58 -10.17
CA LEU A 60 -17.16 -3.12 -10.81
C LEU A 60 -17.42 -2.54 -12.20
N ALA A 61 -18.33 -3.13 -12.99
CA ALA A 61 -18.76 -2.56 -14.27
C ALA A 61 -19.37 -1.17 -14.08
N GLN A 62 -20.23 -0.98 -13.08
CA GLN A 62 -20.79 0.33 -12.75
C GLN A 62 -19.72 1.34 -12.31
N ALA A 63 -18.69 0.90 -11.59
CA ALA A 63 -17.55 1.75 -11.25
C ALA A 63 -16.78 2.20 -12.52
N LEU A 64 -16.58 1.30 -13.49
CA LEU A 64 -15.97 1.64 -14.79
C LEU A 64 -16.81 2.66 -15.56
N ASP A 65 -18.12 2.49 -15.62
CA ASP A 65 -19.03 3.41 -16.29
C ASP A 65 -19.03 4.79 -15.61
N ALA A 66 -19.03 4.82 -14.27
CA ALA A 66 -18.96 6.07 -13.50
C ALA A 66 -17.62 6.80 -13.69
N ALA A 67 -16.51 6.06 -13.85
CA ALA A 67 -15.20 6.63 -14.10
C ALA A 67 -15.08 7.25 -15.51
N ALA A 68 -15.81 6.73 -16.51
CA ALA A 68 -15.69 7.15 -17.90
C ALA A 68 -15.93 8.65 -18.16
N GLY A 69 -16.56 9.37 -17.22
CA GLY A 69 -16.82 10.81 -17.30
C GLY A 69 -15.63 11.74 -16.93
N GLY A 70 -14.45 11.20 -16.61
CA GLY A 70 -13.28 12.03 -16.26
C GLY A 70 -12.06 11.30 -15.71
N HIS A 71 -12.19 10.00 -15.43
CA HIS A 71 -11.13 9.14 -14.94
C HIS A 71 -10.84 8.03 -15.96
N GLY A 72 -9.56 7.73 -16.18
CA GLY A 72 -9.16 6.67 -17.10
C GLY A 72 -9.53 5.28 -16.57
N ARG A 73 -9.76 4.33 -17.49
CA ARG A 73 -9.88 2.91 -17.15
C ARG A 73 -8.61 2.44 -16.42
N PRO A 74 -8.72 1.65 -15.33
CA PRO A 74 -7.56 1.18 -14.60
C PRO A 74 -6.74 0.19 -15.42
N GLN A 75 -5.43 0.15 -15.18
CA GLN A 75 -4.59 -0.92 -15.72
C GLN A 75 -4.82 -2.24 -14.99
N ARG A 76 -4.89 -2.18 -13.66
CA ARG A 76 -5.06 -3.34 -12.76
C ARG A 76 -5.83 -2.93 -11.51
N LEU A 77 -6.34 -3.93 -10.79
CA LEU A 77 -7.00 -3.76 -9.49
C LEU A 77 -6.11 -4.32 -8.38
N ARG A 78 -5.72 -3.50 -7.41
CA ARG A 78 -5.08 -3.95 -6.17
C ARG A 78 -6.12 -4.34 -5.14
N CYS A 79 -5.95 -5.49 -4.50
CA CYS A 79 -6.79 -5.92 -3.39
C CYS A 79 -5.92 -6.46 -2.25
N TRP A 80 -6.17 -5.98 -1.03
CA TRP A 80 -5.34 -6.31 0.14
C TRP A 80 -5.96 -7.40 1.04
N ARG A 81 -7.28 -7.64 0.95
CA ARG A 81 -7.94 -8.66 1.78
C ARG A 81 -7.72 -10.03 1.17
N GLN A 82 -6.78 -10.80 1.73
CA GLN A 82 -6.43 -12.15 1.26
C GLN A 82 -7.66 -13.05 1.05
N ALA A 83 -8.61 -13.04 1.99
CA ALA A 83 -9.85 -13.83 1.90
C ALA A 83 -10.74 -13.46 0.70
N MET A 84 -10.59 -12.25 0.15
CA MET A 84 -11.42 -11.73 -0.94
C MET A 84 -10.74 -11.82 -2.31
N VAL A 85 -9.45 -12.10 -2.39
CA VAL A 85 -8.68 -12.10 -3.65
C VAL A 85 -9.33 -12.96 -4.72
N SER A 86 -9.67 -14.22 -4.41
CA SER A 86 -10.28 -15.14 -5.38
C SER A 86 -11.65 -14.69 -5.86
N MET A 87 -12.41 -13.98 -5.01
CA MET A 87 -13.71 -13.43 -5.39
C MET A 87 -13.53 -12.22 -6.32
N VAL A 88 -12.60 -11.32 -5.99
CA VAL A 88 -12.27 -10.13 -6.79
C VAL A 88 -11.72 -10.56 -8.16
N GLN A 89 -10.82 -11.54 -8.21
CA GLN A 89 -10.30 -12.11 -9.47
C GLN A 89 -11.42 -12.61 -10.37
N ARG A 90 -12.30 -13.45 -9.84
CA ARG A 90 -13.42 -14.04 -10.59
C ARG A 90 -14.42 -13.00 -11.09
N ALA A 91 -14.64 -11.93 -10.31
CA ALA A 91 -15.50 -10.81 -10.68
C ALA A 91 -14.87 -9.89 -11.76
N SER A 92 -13.54 -9.83 -11.81
CA SER A 92 -12.78 -8.91 -12.67
C SER A 92 -12.43 -9.51 -14.03
N GLU A 93 -12.37 -10.83 -14.13
CA GLU A 93 -12.01 -11.57 -15.35
C GLU A 93 -12.93 -11.25 -16.55
N PRO A 94 -14.28 -11.23 -16.45
CA PRO A 94 -15.14 -10.86 -17.57
C PRO A 94 -14.98 -9.39 -18.00
N LEU A 95 -14.45 -8.55 -17.11
CA LEU A 95 -14.16 -7.15 -17.38
C LEU A 95 -12.75 -6.97 -17.96
N GLY A 96 -11.97 -8.03 -18.15
CA GLY A 96 -10.59 -7.94 -18.65
C GLY A 96 -9.67 -7.14 -17.72
N LEU A 97 -9.96 -7.12 -16.41
CA LEU A 97 -9.16 -6.41 -15.41
C LEU A 97 -8.27 -7.40 -14.66
N ALA A 98 -6.95 -7.21 -14.74
CA ALA A 98 -6.01 -7.99 -13.95
C ALA A 98 -6.06 -7.58 -12.47
N VAL A 99 -5.95 -8.55 -11.57
CA VAL A 99 -5.94 -8.31 -10.11
C VAL A 99 -4.55 -8.56 -9.56
N VAL A 100 -4.04 -7.61 -8.78
CA VAL A 100 -2.77 -7.66 -8.06
C VAL A 100 -3.06 -7.77 -6.56
N PRO A 101 -2.82 -8.94 -5.94
CA PRO A 101 -2.94 -9.08 -4.49
C PRO A 101 -1.83 -8.26 -3.80
N SER A 102 -2.18 -7.16 -3.15
CA SER A 102 -1.18 -6.22 -2.61
C SER A 102 -1.75 -5.36 -1.49
N ARG A 103 -0.94 -5.15 -0.45
CA ARG A 103 -1.22 -4.18 0.62
C ARG A 103 -0.86 -2.74 0.24
N ARG A 104 -0.31 -2.49 -0.96
CA ARG A 104 -0.12 -1.13 -1.51
C ARG A 104 -1.45 -0.50 -1.95
N CYS A 105 -2.47 -0.59 -1.10
CA CYS A 105 -3.77 0.03 -1.22
C CYS A 105 -3.86 1.23 -0.26
N TYR A 106 -2.83 2.07 -0.22
CA TYR A 106 -2.64 3.05 0.85
C TYR A 106 -3.76 4.11 0.90
N ALA A 107 -4.27 4.53 -0.26
CA ALA A 107 -5.31 5.54 -0.37
C ALA A 107 -6.67 4.99 0.06
N LEU A 108 -6.97 3.75 -0.36
CA LEU A 108 -8.16 3.04 0.05
C LEU A 108 -8.17 2.75 1.56
N ILE A 109 -7.02 2.37 2.11
CA ILE A 109 -6.86 2.15 3.56
C ILE A 109 -7.12 3.45 4.33
N ASP A 110 -6.52 4.57 3.91
CA ASP A 110 -6.79 5.87 4.54
C ASP A 110 -8.28 6.27 4.42
N TRP A 111 -8.90 6.06 3.25
CA TRP A 111 -10.33 6.34 3.04
C TRP A 111 -11.22 5.46 3.92
N LEU A 112 -10.90 4.17 4.06
CA LEU A 112 -11.66 3.27 4.93
C LEU A 112 -11.54 3.68 6.40
N GLN A 113 -10.34 4.06 6.87
CA GLN A 113 -10.14 4.60 8.21
C GLN A 113 -10.94 5.90 8.45
N GLU A 114 -10.96 6.79 7.45
CA GLU A 114 -11.80 8.00 7.48
C GLU A 114 -13.27 7.63 7.66
N ARG A 115 -13.81 6.74 6.81
CA ARG A 115 -15.20 6.27 6.89
C ARG A 115 -15.53 5.63 8.23
N GLN A 116 -14.61 4.86 8.81
CA GLN A 116 -14.78 4.26 10.13
C GLN A 116 -14.92 5.30 11.25
N ARG A 117 -14.27 6.46 11.11
CA ARG A 117 -14.33 7.54 12.09
C ARG A 117 -15.52 8.48 11.86
N THR A 118 -15.86 8.77 10.61
CA THR A 118 -16.78 9.87 10.27
C THR A 118 -18.10 9.43 9.64
N VAL A 119 -18.14 8.29 8.95
CA VAL A 119 -19.33 7.86 8.19
C VAL A 119 -20.10 6.80 8.96
N TYR A 120 -19.49 5.65 9.25
CA TYR A 120 -20.21 4.52 9.86
C TYR A 120 -20.83 4.86 11.22
N PRO A 121 -20.19 5.63 12.13
CA PRO A 121 -20.80 5.99 13.40
C PRO A 121 -22.09 6.82 13.30
N GLN A 122 -22.35 7.43 12.15
CA GLN A 122 -23.53 8.26 11.92
C GLN A 122 -24.67 7.50 11.22
N GLN A 123 -24.45 6.23 10.87
CA GLN A 123 -25.44 5.44 10.14
C GLN A 123 -26.24 4.54 11.06
N ASP A 124 -27.50 4.30 10.68
CA ASP A 124 -28.37 3.35 11.36
C ASP A 124 -27.76 1.94 11.34
N GLY A 125 -27.94 1.22 12.45
CA GLY A 125 -27.38 -0.12 12.64
C GLY A 125 -25.87 -0.14 12.92
N TYR A 126 -25.23 1.00 13.22
CA TYR A 126 -23.82 1.02 13.61
C TYR A 126 -23.58 0.23 14.89
N LEU A 127 -22.65 -0.72 14.79
CA LEU A 127 -22.20 -1.53 15.92
C LEU A 127 -21.21 -0.73 16.75
N ALA A 128 -21.74 0.11 17.64
CA ALA A 128 -20.95 0.80 18.66
C ALA A 128 -20.45 -0.20 19.70
N GLY A 129 -19.17 -0.54 19.66
CA GLY A 129 -18.55 -1.42 20.63
C GLY A 129 -17.05 -1.59 20.41
N PRO A 130 -16.31 -2.16 21.39
CA PRO A 130 -14.92 -2.53 21.18
C PRO A 130 -14.87 -3.47 20.00
N ARG A 131 -14.20 -3.06 18.92
CA ARG A 131 -13.85 -3.99 17.86
C ARG A 131 -12.95 -5.04 18.50
N ALA A 132 -13.27 -6.31 18.29
CA ALA A 132 -12.34 -7.37 18.63
C ALA A 132 -11.00 -6.98 18.00
N ALA A 133 -9.95 -6.87 18.84
CA ALA A 133 -8.61 -6.68 18.33
C ALA A 133 -8.38 -7.77 17.27
N PRO A 134 -7.84 -7.44 16.09
CA PRO A 134 -7.48 -8.46 15.11
C PRO A 134 -6.69 -9.54 15.85
N VAL A 135 -7.14 -10.79 15.79
CA VAL A 135 -6.36 -11.88 16.36
C VAL A 135 -5.01 -11.84 15.64
N PRO A 136 -3.88 -11.65 16.35
CA PRO A 136 -2.59 -11.57 15.70
C PRO A 136 -2.36 -12.87 14.94
N THR A 137 -2.38 -12.79 13.62
CA THR A 137 -1.93 -13.90 12.80
C THR A 137 -0.41 -13.91 12.85
N ALA A 138 0.18 -15.08 13.06
CA ALA A 138 1.63 -15.20 13.00
C ALA A 138 2.08 -14.72 11.60
N PRO A 139 3.03 -13.79 11.51
CA PRO A 139 3.49 -13.31 10.22
C PRO A 139 4.13 -14.46 9.45
N ALA A 140 4.02 -14.44 8.12
CA ALA A 140 4.66 -15.43 7.27
C ALA A 140 6.17 -15.51 7.58
N PRO A 141 6.82 -16.69 7.42
CA PRO A 141 8.25 -16.80 7.60
C PRO A 141 8.98 -15.95 6.56
N ALA A 142 10.07 -15.29 6.99
CA ALA A 142 10.93 -14.55 6.08
C ALA A 142 11.65 -15.50 5.12
N LYS A 143 11.75 -15.12 3.85
CA LYS A 143 12.46 -15.86 2.79
C LYS A 143 13.61 -15.02 2.23
N PRO A 144 14.70 -15.62 1.73
CA PRO A 144 15.71 -14.87 0.99
C PRO A 144 15.09 -14.14 -0.20
N LEU A 145 15.56 -12.92 -0.49
CA LEU A 145 15.22 -12.25 -1.76
C LEU A 145 15.60 -13.14 -2.94
N PRO A 146 14.76 -13.22 -4.00
CA PRO A 146 15.13 -13.87 -5.25
C PRO A 146 16.42 -13.25 -5.80
N ASP A 147 17.31 -14.07 -6.36
CA ASP A 147 18.63 -13.59 -6.82
C ASP A 147 18.52 -12.45 -7.85
N ALA A 148 17.46 -12.46 -8.66
CA ALA A 148 17.17 -11.43 -9.64
C ALA A 148 16.72 -10.08 -9.03
N ALA A 149 16.24 -10.09 -7.79
CA ALA A 149 15.86 -8.90 -7.01
C ALA A 149 16.94 -8.49 -5.99
N ARG A 150 18.04 -9.27 -5.88
CA ARG A 150 19.10 -9.03 -4.90
C ARG A 150 20.16 -8.09 -5.46
N GLY A 151 20.38 -6.98 -4.77
CA GLY A 151 21.52 -6.10 -5.00
C GLY A 151 22.82 -6.66 -4.42
N ASP A 152 23.93 -6.00 -4.75
CA ASP A 152 25.27 -6.36 -4.31
C ASP A 152 25.55 -5.86 -2.89
N ALA A 153 24.99 -4.71 -2.52
CA ALA A 153 25.07 -4.11 -1.19
C ALA A 153 23.85 -3.23 -0.92
N TRP A 154 23.63 -2.88 0.35
CA TRP A 154 22.66 -1.85 0.72
C TRP A 154 23.21 -0.96 1.83
N GLU A 155 22.67 0.25 1.93
CA GLU A 155 23.02 1.23 2.96
C GLU A 155 21.75 1.86 3.56
N TRP A 156 21.83 2.26 4.83
CA TRP A 156 20.86 3.14 5.44
C TRP A 156 20.93 4.53 4.83
N ALA A 157 19.78 5.14 4.64
CA ALA A 157 19.69 6.51 4.20
C ALA A 157 18.50 7.22 4.85
N SER A 158 18.55 8.55 4.82
CA SER A 158 17.47 9.38 5.30
C SER A 158 17.27 10.54 4.34
N LEU A 159 16.00 10.84 4.02
CA LEU A 159 15.64 11.93 3.12
C LEU A 159 14.83 12.97 3.87
N PRO A 160 15.10 14.28 3.72
CA PRO A 160 14.20 15.30 4.22
C PRO A 160 12.78 15.09 3.66
N LEU A 161 11.76 15.19 4.51
CA LEU A 161 10.36 15.11 4.08
C LEU A 161 10.05 16.13 2.97
N THR A 162 10.68 17.31 3.04
CA THR A 162 10.53 18.38 2.04
C THR A 162 11.01 17.95 0.65
N SER A 163 12.06 17.14 0.56
CA SER A 163 12.59 16.64 -0.72
C SER A 163 11.57 15.76 -1.45
N LEU A 164 10.66 15.10 -0.75
CA LEU A 164 9.61 14.28 -1.38
C LEU A 164 8.61 15.07 -2.23
N ARG A 165 8.52 16.40 -2.04
CA ARG A 165 7.68 17.26 -2.89
C ARG A 165 8.18 17.29 -4.34
N GLU A 166 9.49 17.14 -4.52
CA GLU A 166 10.15 17.15 -5.82
C GLU A 166 10.36 15.75 -6.38
N ALA A 167 10.01 14.70 -5.62
CA ALA A 167 10.30 13.31 -5.99
C ALA A 167 9.64 12.89 -7.31
N GLY A 168 8.50 13.48 -7.66
CA GLY A 168 7.85 13.25 -8.96
C GLY A 168 8.67 13.70 -10.16
N GLY A 169 9.64 14.60 -9.97
CA GLY A 169 10.56 15.07 -11.01
C GLY A 169 11.93 14.42 -10.97
N TRP A 170 12.20 13.49 -10.03
CA TRP A 170 13.49 12.81 -9.96
C TRP A 170 13.65 11.85 -11.15
N PRO A 171 14.86 11.77 -11.73
CA PRO A 171 15.11 10.85 -12.83
C PRO A 171 15.13 9.41 -12.31
N ALA A 172 14.07 8.66 -12.62
CA ALA A 172 13.91 7.26 -12.22
C ALA A 172 13.25 6.42 -13.33
N ASP A 173 13.79 5.24 -13.62
CA ASP A 173 13.17 4.31 -14.59
C ASP A 173 11.89 3.67 -14.03
N PHE A 174 11.94 3.26 -12.75
CA PHE A 174 10.79 2.75 -12.01
C PHE A 174 10.45 3.68 -10.86
N SER A 175 9.19 4.14 -10.81
CA SER A 175 8.71 5.03 -9.75
C SER A 175 7.46 4.45 -9.10
N GLY A 176 7.54 4.24 -7.79
CA GLY A 176 6.43 3.78 -6.94
C GLY A 176 6.12 4.78 -5.84
N LEU A 177 6.01 6.05 -6.23
CA LEU A 177 5.68 7.14 -5.32
C LEU A 177 4.21 7.08 -4.88
N ILE A 178 3.94 7.62 -3.70
CA ILE A 178 2.60 7.80 -3.15
C ILE A 178 2.48 9.24 -2.62
N PRO A 179 1.27 9.81 -2.54
CA PRO A 179 1.10 11.14 -1.96
C PRO A 179 1.58 11.18 -0.52
N VAL A 180 2.27 12.26 -0.16
CA VAL A 180 2.61 12.55 1.23
C VAL A 180 1.30 12.80 2.01
N PRO A 181 1.04 12.08 3.11
CA PRO A 181 -0.22 12.23 3.85
C PRO A 181 -0.43 13.66 4.36
N ALA A 182 -1.64 14.20 4.18
CA ALA A 182 -1.97 15.59 4.50
C ALA A 182 -1.56 16.01 5.93
N ARG A 183 -1.71 15.10 6.91
CA ARG A 183 -1.34 15.32 8.32
C ARG A 183 0.13 15.69 8.56
N ILE A 184 1.03 15.30 7.65
CA ILE A 184 2.46 15.65 7.70
C ILE A 184 2.90 16.51 6.53
N ALA A 185 2.06 16.75 5.53
CA ALA A 185 2.40 17.56 4.36
C ALA A 185 2.77 19.01 4.72
N SER A 186 2.17 19.53 5.80
CA SER A 186 2.47 20.83 6.43
C SER A 186 3.47 20.73 7.59
N GLY A 187 4.00 19.54 7.86
CA GLY A 187 4.84 19.21 9.02
C GLY A 187 6.23 19.83 8.99
N ALA A 188 6.87 19.84 10.18
CA ALA A 188 8.06 20.63 10.52
C ALA A 188 9.25 20.46 9.55
N SER A 189 9.92 21.59 9.29
CA SER A 189 11.06 21.80 8.37
C SER A 189 12.33 20.93 8.61
N GLY A 190 12.27 19.90 9.45
CA GLY A 190 13.40 19.01 9.77
C GLY A 190 13.05 17.52 9.86
N ALA A 191 11.80 17.12 9.61
CA ALA A 191 11.45 15.70 9.61
C ALA A 191 12.18 14.96 8.48
N THR A 192 12.68 13.76 8.79
CA THR A 192 13.37 12.91 7.83
C THR A 192 12.68 11.56 7.68
N ILE A 193 12.80 10.98 6.49
CA ILE A 193 12.15 9.75 6.08
C ILE A 193 13.24 8.69 6.00
N PRO A 194 13.22 7.66 6.86
CA PRO A 194 14.21 6.61 6.83
C PRO A 194 14.02 5.73 5.60
N GLY A 195 15.10 5.16 5.11
CA GLY A 195 15.03 4.25 3.98
C GLY A 195 16.31 3.47 3.73
N VAL A 196 16.24 2.66 2.68
CA VAL A 196 17.32 1.77 2.25
C VAL A 196 17.69 2.10 0.81
N ARG A 197 18.98 2.23 0.56
CA ARG A 197 19.55 2.30 -0.79
C ARG A 197 20.12 0.94 -1.13
N LEU A 198 19.63 0.31 -2.19
CA LEU A 198 20.14 -0.93 -2.73
C LEU A 198 21.04 -0.62 -3.93
N PHE A 199 22.27 -1.14 -3.91
CA PHE A 199 23.23 -1.03 -5.00
C PHE A 199 23.31 -2.33 -5.76
N ALA A 200 23.29 -2.26 -7.09
CA ALA A 200 23.31 -3.47 -7.93
C ALA A 200 24.15 -3.31 -9.22
N GLY A 201 25.06 -2.33 -9.24
CA GLY A 201 25.96 -2.09 -10.38
C GLY A 201 25.20 -2.04 -11.71
N ASP A 202 25.68 -2.79 -12.69
CA ASP A 202 25.08 -2.88 -14.03
C ASP A 202 23.70 -3.59 -14.04
N ARG A 203 23.35 -4.32 -12.97
CA ARG A 203 22.05 -5.00 -12.83
C ARG A 203 20.96 -4.11 -12.24
N ALA A 204 21.25 -2.85 -11.89
CA ALA A 204 20.31 -1.98 -11.19
C ALA A 204 18.93 -1.87 -11.86
N LEU A 205 18.87 -1.71 -13.18
CA LEU A 205 17.61 -1.66 -13.92
C LEU A 205 16.81 -2.96 -13.81
N ALA A 206 17.47 -4.11 -13.98
CA ALA A 206 16.84 -5.42 -13.87
C ALA A 206 16.35 -5.69 -12.45
N VAL A 207 17.16 -5.37 -11.44
CA VAL A 207 16.80 -5.47 -10.01
C VAL A 207 15.60 -4.57 -9.71
N ALA A 208 15.59 -3.34 -10.23
CA ALA A 208 14.48 -2.41 -10.04
C ALA A 208 13.17 -2.94 -10.63
N GLY A 209 13.21 -3.54 -11.83
CA GLY A 209 12.05 -4.19 -12.44
C GLY A 209 11.51 -5.36 -11.61
N TRP A 210 12.40 -6.20 -11.07
CA TRP A 210 12.01 -7.28 -10.15
C TRP A 210 11.41 -6.75 -8.85
N VAL A 211 12.04 -5.76 -8.22
CA VAL A 211 11.54 -5.09 -7.01
C VAL A 211 10.16 -4.47 -7.27
N ALA A 212 9.94 -3.83 -8.41
CA ALA A 212 8.64 -3.27 -8.78
C ALA A 212 7.54 -4.36 -8.75
N GLY A 213 7.84 -5.54 -9.29
CA GLY A 213 6.91 -6.67 -9.32
C GLY A 213 6.63 -7.31 -7.97
N LEU A 214 7.51 -7.13 -6.97
CA LEU A 214 7.27 -7.61 -5.60
C LEU A 214 6.20 -6.81 -4.87
N GLU A 215 5.87 -5.59 -5.34
CA GLU A 215 4.98 -4.65 -4.64
C GLU A 215 5.54 -4.30 -3.24
N PRO A 216 6.70 -3.62 -3.15
CA PRO A 216 7.39 -3.36 -1.88
C PRO A 216 6.52 -2.49 -0.97
N LEU A 217 6.34 -2.86 0.28
CA LEU A 217 5.35 -2.24 1.17
C LEU A 217 5.99 -1.40 2.27
N LYS A 218 6.90 -1.99 3.04
CA LYS A 218 7.59 -1.40 4.19
C LYS A 218 8.78 -2.26 4.61
N PHE A 219 9.70 -1.66 5.36
CA PHE A 219 10.73 -2.38 6.08
C PHE A 219 10.29 -2.71 7.51
N THR A 220 10.74 -3.86 7.99
CA THR A 220 10.62 -4.29 9.38
C THR A 220 11.92 -4.93 9.85
N VAL A 221 12.12 -4.98 11.17
CA VAL A 221 13.24 -5.70 11.79
C VAL A 221 12.67 -6.81 12.67
N SER A 222 13.17 -8.03 12.49
CA SER A 222 12.79 -9.22 13.28
C SER A 222 14.02 -10.08 13.46
N ASP A 223 14.31 -10.54 14.67
CA ASP A 223 15.43 -11.46 14.95
C ASP A 223 16.78 -10.99 14.37
N ASN A 224 17.08 -9.70 14.55
CA ASN A 224 18.24 -9.01 13.99
C ASN A 224 18.35 -9.11 12.46
N CYS A 225 17.25 -9.28 11.76
CA CYS A 225 17.18 -9.29 10.30
C CYS A 225 16.40 -8.08 9.79
N LEU A 226 16.96 -7.39 8.80
CA LEU A 226 16.24 -6.40 8.01
C LEU A 226 15.39 -7.11 6.97
N LEU A 227 14.09 -6.84 7.00
CA LEU A 227 13.10 -7.46 6.13
C LEU A 227 12.38 -6.40 5.30
N LEU A 228 12.13 -6.71 4.03
CA LEU A 228 11.20 -5.98 3.17
C LEU A 228 9.90 -6.77 3.11
N GLU A 229 8.82 -6.18 3.64
CA GLU A 229 7.48 -6.69 3.39
C GLU A 229 7.02 -6.26 2.01
N ALA A 230 6.33 -7.16 1.30
CA ALA A 230 5.86 -6.91 -0.06
C ALA A 230 4.55 -7.67 -0.35
N GLY A 231 3.81 -7.24 -1.38
CA GLY A 231 2.55 -7.87 -1.77
C GLY A 231 1.54 -7.94 -0.61
N LEU A 232 0.95 -9.12 -0.39
CA LEU A 232 0.00 -9.35 0.70
C LEU A 232 0.64 -9.70 2.04
N ASP A 233 1.58 -10.62 2.06
CA ASP A 233 2.11 -11.23 3.29
C ASP A 233 3.58 -11.63 3.16
N GLN A 234 4.21 -11.31 2.04
CA GLN A 234 5.57 -11.73 1.74
C GLN A 234 6.56 -10.93 2.58
N ARG A 235 7.58 -11.63 3.08
CA ARG A 235 8.65 -11.06 3.89
C ARG A 235 9.98 -11.52 3.32
N TRP A 236 10.77 -10.56 2.85
CA TRP A 236 12.02 -10.81 2.15
C TRP A 236 13.21 -10.37 3.00
N LEU A 237 14.15 -11.28 3.25
CA LEU A 237 15.38 -11.01 3.97
C LEU A 237 16.33 -10.18 3.09
N LEU A 238 16.68 -8.98 3.54
CA LEU A 238 17.68 -8.11 2.91
C LEU A 238 19.07 -8.31 3.52
N GLY A 239 19.14 -8.50 4.83
CA GLY A 239 20.41 -8.65 5.53
C GLY A 239 20.23 -8.98 7.00
N ARG A 240 21.29 -9.48 7.61
CA ARG A 240 21.42 -9.60 9.06
C ARG A 240 22.13 -8.36 9.59
N LEU A 241 21.69 -7.90 10.75
CA LEU A 241 22.16 -6.71 11.44
C LEU A 241 22.83 -7.14 12.75
N ASP A 242 23.77 -6.33 13.23
CA ASP A 242 24.23 -6.48 14.60
C ASP A 242 23.11 -6.09 15.58
N PRO A 243 23.06 -6.65 16.81
CA PRO A 243 21.95 -6.41 17.74
C PRO A 243 21.69 -4.92 18.05
N GLY A 244 22.75 -4.11 18.12
CA GLY A 244 22.63 -2.66 18.34
C GLY A 244 22.02 -1.93 17.15
N GLU A 245 22.45 -2.28 15.94
CA GLU A 245 21.92 -1.74 14.69
C GLU A 245 20.46 -2.16 14.47
N ALA A 246 20.13 -3.43 14.74
CA ALA A 246 18.76 -3.94 14.68
C ALA A 246 17.82 -3.15 15.61
N LYS A 247 18.25 -2.91 16.86
CA LYS A 247 17.49 -2.12 17.83
C LYS A 247 17.30 -0.68 17.36
N ALA A 248 18.34 -0.04 16.84
CA ALA A 248 18.26 1.32 16.33
C ALA A 248 17.31 1.42 15.13
N ALA A 249 17.44 0.54 14.14
CA ALA A 249 16.58 0.51 12.96
C ALA A 249 15.11 0.24 13.33
N ALA A 250 14.85 -0.70 14.25
CA ALA A 250 13.50 -0.95 14.75
C ALA A 250 12.87 0.28 15.43
N ALA A 251 13.66 1.01 16.24
CA ALA A 251 13.22 2.24 16.87
C ALA A 251 12.93 3.34 15.84
N THR A 252 13.79 3.52 14.84
CA THR A 252 13.59 4.48 13.75
C THR A 252 12.34 4.19 12.94
N PHE A 253 12.05 2.93 12.60
CA PHE A 253 10.81 2.58 11.91
C PHE A 253 9.58 2.80 12.79
N ALA A 254 9.64 2.44 14.07
CA ALA A 254 8.54 2.71 15.00
C ALA A 254 8.27 4.21 15.18
N GLU A 255 9.32 5.03 15.26
CA GLU A 255 9.21 6.48 15.32
C GLU A 255 8.59 7.05 14.04
N SER A 256 8.96 6.54 12.86
CA SER A 256 8.38 6.98 11.58
C SER A 256 6.86 6.81 11.55
N CYS A 257 6.31 5.75 12.16
CA CYS A 257 4.86 5.54 12.27
C CYS A 257 4.16 6.67 13.03
N GLN A 258 4.84 7.27 14.01
CA GLN A 258 4.32 8.33 14.86
C GLN A 258 4.55 9.73 14.25
N SER A 259 5.76 10.00 13.77
CA SER A 259 6.20 11.35 13.37
C SER A 259 6.00 11.64 11.88
N THR A 260 6.17 10.63 11.03
CA THR A 260 6.15 10.78 9.56
C THR A 260 5.17 9.82 8.90
N ALA A 261 4.06 9.53 9.57
CA ALA A 261 2.95 8.80 9.00
C ALA A 261 3.27 7.36 8.55
N GLY A 262 4.36 6.79 9.06
CA GLY A 262 4.91 5.48 8.68
C GLY A 262 5.68 5.49 7.37
N LEU A 263 5.98 6.67 6.82
CA LEU A 263 6.70 6.79 5.55
C LEU A 263 8.12 6.26 5.68
N GLN A 264 8.51 5.51 4.68
CA GLN A 264 9.87 5.01 4.46
C GLN A 264 10.16 5.07 2.96
N PHE A 265 11.39 4.80 2.54
CA PHE A 265 11.69 4.69 1.10
C PHE A 265 12.67 3.55 0.78
N LEU A 266 12.54 3.01 -0.43
CA LEU A 266 13.51 2.11 -1.04
C LEU A 266 13.98 2.73 -2.34
N SER A 267 15.29 2.73 -2.57
CA SER A 267 15.88 3.10 -3.86
C SER A 267 16.80 2.02 -4.38
N VAL A 268 16.87 1.88 -5.69
CA VAL A 268 17.79 0.98 -6.39
C VAL A 268 18.66 1.83 -7.30
N GLN A 269 19.98 1.69 -7.18
CA GLN A 269 20.97 2.48 -7.90
C GLN A 269 22.15 1.62 -8.32
N ASN A 270 22.93 2.08 -9.30
CA ASN A 270 24.16 1.37 -9.69
C ASN A 270 25.19 1.48 -8.57
N THR A 271 25.44 2.70 -8.09
CA THR A 271 26.45 3.02 -7.07
C THR A 271 25.98 4.15 -6.15
N SER A 272 26.70 4.38 -5.05
CA SER A 272 26.41 5.43 -4.07
C SER A 272 26.50 6.86 -4.63
N GLN A 273 27.24 7.08 -5.72
CA GLN A 273 27.45 8.40 -6.34
C GLN A 273 26.47 8.69 -7.48
N THR A 274 25.70 7.69 -7.91
CA THR A 274 24.76 7.86 -9.02
C THR A 274 23.60 8.74 -8.58
N ARG A 275 23.29 9.81 -9.33
CA ARG A 275 22.12 10.67 -9.07
C ARG A 275 20.82 10.12 -9.64
N HIS A 276 20.94 9.30 -10.68
CA HIS A 276 19.84 8.59 -11.31
C HIS A 276 19.40 7.39 -10.45
N PHE A 277 18.09 7.15 -10.38
CA PHE A 277 17.53 5.96 -9.75
C PHE A 277 17.13 4.94 -10.81
N ALA A 278 17.63 3.71 -10.71
CA ALA A 278 17.02 2.62 -11.48
C ALA A 278 15.60 2.36 -10.96
N GLY A 279 15.37 2.53 -9.66
CA GLY A 279 14.02 2.59 -9.12
C GLY A 279 13.93 3.34 -7.80
N PHE A 280 12.77 3.93 -7.55
CA PHE A 280 12.48 4.63 -6.30
C PHE A 280 11.03 4.39 -5.86
N TRP A 281 10.83 3.90 -4.64
CA TRP A 281 9.52 3.64 -4.06
C TRP A 281 9.38 4.37 -2.74
N LEU A 282 8.27 5.09 -2.59
CA LEU A 282 7.79 5.42 -1.26
C LEU A 282 7.02 4.21 -0.71
N LEU A 283 7.33 3.92 0.54
CA LEU A 283 6.80 2.84 1.34
C LEU A 283 6.02 3.44 2.51
N ARG A 284 5.11 2.69 3.09
CA ARG A 284 4.35 3.17 4.24
C ARG A 284 3.91 2.02 5.13
N ASP A 285 4.19 2.15 6.43
CA ASP A 285 3.58 1.31 7.45
C ASP A 285 2.25 1.93 7.91
N GLN A 286 1.15 1.26 7.57
CA GLN A 286 -0.21 1.64 7.98
C GLN A 286 -0.86 0.48 8.72
N VAL A 287 -1.66 0.84 9.73
CA VAL A 287 -2.54 -0.11 10.39
C VAL A 287 -3.69 -0.47 9.46
N LEU A 288 -3.89 -1.77 9.22
CA LEU A 288 -5.00 -2.26 8.40
C LEU A 288 -6.32 -2.21 9.20
N PRO A 289 -7.43 -1.76 8.59
CA PRO A 289 -8.69 -1.46 9.27
C PRO A 289 -9.74 -2.60 9.30
#